data_AF-A0A8X6YBD2-F1
#
_entry.id   AF-A0A8X6YBD2-F1
#
_cell.length_a   1.000
_cell.length_b   1.000
_cell.length_c   1.000
_cell.angle_alpha   90.00
_cell.angle_beta   90.00
_cell.angle_gamma   90.00
#
_symmetry.space_group_name_H-M   'P 1'
#
loop_
_entity.id
_entity.type
_entity.pdbx_description
1 polymer ?
#
loop_
_entity_poly.entity_id
_entity_poly.type
_entity_poly.pdbx_seq_one_letter_code
_entity_poly.pdbx_strand_id
1 'polypeptide(L)'
;MIDYLSKYVELKPLNSTTAQSVIIVMKSIYATHGIPEELVIDGGPPYNSNLMMNFFREWRIKHHVTPPHFPRANGQIERAVQTVKNSLTKAAEEGKDLYVILLEYRTQPAKDIPSPAELLMERKLRTFLPSHPGQLKPTFDVERAREALRKRHIIQNKYANKHATVLPVLHQNAKVWFKHKMKDPWKQGTIIQVGPQPLSYIIKGEDGGVFRRNKFHIRDKTILRMIIHVGQEL
;
A
#
# COMPACT_ATOMS: atom_id res chain seq x y z
N MET A 1 19.18 -5.51 7.92
CA MET A 1 19.55 -4.33 8.73
C MET A 1 18.84 -4.42 10.06
N ILE A 2 19.45 -3.99 11.15
CA ILE A 2 18.85 -4.05 12.50
C ILE A 2 18.98 -2.67 13.13
N ASP A 3 17.88 -2.16 13.67
CA ASP A 3 17.93 -0.97 14.52
C ASP A 3 18.48 -1.32 15.91
N TYR A 4 19.48 -0.57 16.37
CA TYR A 4 20.19 -0.89 17.60
C TYR A 4 19.34 -0.67 18.86
N LEU A 5 18.44 0.30 18.87
CA LEU A 5 17.61 0.59 20.05
C LEU A 5 16.46 -0.41 20.17
N SER A 6 15.59 -0.42 19.16
CA SER A 6 14.37 -1.23 19.13
C SER A 6 14.62 -2.71 18.89
N LYS A 7 15.80 -3.08 18.36
CA LYS A 7 16.09 -4.42 17.81
C LYS A 7 15.18 -4.79 16.64
N TYR A 8 14.57 -3.80 15.98
CA TYR A 8 13.73 -4.03 14.82
C TYR A 8 14.58 -4.51 13.65
N VAL A 9 14.16 -5.63 13.03
CA VAL A 9 14.89 -6.25 11.93
C VAL A 9 14.20 -5.97 10.61
N GLU A 10 14.96 -5.42 9.68
CA GLU A 10 14.64 -5.38 8.26
C GLU A 10 15.36 -6.47 7.49
N LEU A 11 14.57 -7.30 6.83
CA LEU A 11 15.02 -8.42 6.02
C LEU A 11 14.55 -8.21 4.58
N LYS A 12 15.51 -8.15 3.66
CA LYS A 12 15.28 -7.96 2.24
C LYS A 12 16.14 -8.96 1.45
N PRO A 13 15.59 -9.63 0.44
CA PRO A 13 16.38 -10.49 -0.42
C PRO A 13 17.39 -9.64 -1.21
N LEU A 14 18.59 -10.18 -1.40
CA LEU A 14 19.63 -9.60 -2.24
C LEU A 14 19.89 -10.56 -3.40
N ASN A 15 19.84 -10.04 -4.63
CA ASN A 15 20.13 -10.82 -5.83
C ASN A 15 21.64 -10.93 -6.09
N SER A 16 22.43 -10.02 -5.51
CA SER A 16 23.88 -9.95 -5.65
C SER A 16 24.48 -9.19 -4.47
N THR A 17 25.75 -9.47 -4.16
CA THR A 17 26.53 -8.80 -3.11
C THR A 17 27.27 -7.56 -3.62
N THR A 18 26.99 -7.10 -4.85
CA THR A 18 27.58 -5.87 -5.39
C THR A 18 27.12 -4.62 -4.63
N ALA A 19 27.97 -3.60 -4.58
CA ALA A 19 27.67 -2.33 -3.91
C ALA A 19 26.38 -1.68 -4.43
N GLN A 20 26.14 -1.71 -5.75
CA GLN A 20 24.92 -1.18 -6.36
C GLN A 20 23.66 -1.91 -5.85
N SER A 21 23.70 -3.25 -5.80
CA SER A 21 22.56 -4.05 -5.33
C SER A 21 22.24 -3.77 -3.87
N VAL A 22 23.28 -3.69 -3.03
CA VAL A 22 23.13 -3.38 -1.60
C VAL A 22 22.56 -1.97 -1.41
N ILE A 23 23.04 -0.96 -2.14
CA ILE A 23 22.53 0.41 -2.05
C ILE A 23 21.04 0.50 -2.40
N ILE A 24 20.58 -0.19 -3.44
CA ILE A 24 19.16 -0.19 -3.81
C ILE A 24 18.32 -0.73 -2.65
N VAL A 25 18.76 -1.81 -2.01
CA VAL A 25 18.07 -2.37 -0.85
C VAL A 25 18.11 -1.41 0.34
N MET A 26 19.26 -0.78 0.63
CA MET A 26 19.37 0.21 1.71
C MET A 26 18.44 1.41 1.48
N LYS A 27 18.39 1.95 0.25
CA LYS A 27 17.45 3.03 -0.11
C LYS A 27 16.00 2.62 0.11
N SER A 28 15.63 1.37 -0.18
CA SER A 28 14.27 0.88 0.08
C SER A 28 13.93 0.82 1.58
N ILE A 29 14.90 0.48 2.42
CA ILE A 29 14.77 0.46 3.87
C ILE A 29 14.66 1.89 4.39
N TYR A 30 15.52 2.80 3.92
CA TYR A 30 15.52 4.20 4.34
C TYR A 30 14.27 4.97 3.87
N ALA A 31 13.67 4.60 2.75
CA ALA A 31 12.37 5.13 2.34
C ALA A 31 11.23 4.74 3.29
N THR A 32 11.40 3.65 4.05
CA THR A 32 10.40 3.17 5.02
C THR A 32 10.60 3.79 6.40
N HIS A 33 11.86 3.86 6.86
CA HIS A 33 12.19 4.22 8.25
C HIS A 33 12.86 5.58 8.41
N GLY A 34 13.28 6.21 7.31
CA GLY A 34 14.16 7.36 7.33
C GLY A 34 15.63 6.99 7.14
N ILE A 35 16.45 8.02 6.89
CA ILE A 35 17.90 7.88 6.73
C ILE A 35 18.52 7.85 8.14
N PRO A 36 19.33 6.84 8.49
CA PRO A 36 19.96 6.78 9.80
C PRO A 36 21.07 7.84 9.92
N GLU A 37 21.24 8.38 11.12
CA GLU A 37 22.39 9.26 11.41
C GLU A 37 23.69 8.46 11.43
N GLU A 38 23.67 7.29 12.08
CA GLU A 38 24.83 6.42 12.25
C GLU A 38 24.56 5.01 11.71
N LEU A 39 25.55 4.43 11.04
CA LEU A 39 25.51 3.08 10.51
C LEU A 39 26.76 2.30 10.89
N VAL A 40 26.59 1.16 11.54
CA VAL A 40 27.68 0.24 11.84
C VAL A 40 27.75 -0.82 10.73
N ILE A 41 28.91 -0.94 10.09
CA ILE A 41 29.17 -1.88 8.98
C ILE A 41 30.44 -2.68 9.22
N ASP A 42 30.55 -3.83 8.58
CA ASP A 42 31.82 -4.54 8.50
C ASP A 42 32.78 -3.83 7.50
N GLY A 43 34.08 -4.06 7.66
CA GLY A 43 35.11 -3.50 6.76
C GLY A 43 35.26 -4.25 5.44
N GLY A 44 34.40 -5.24 5.17
CA GLY A 44 34.49 -6.09 4.00
C GLY A 44 33.81 -5.50 2.76
N PRO A 45 34.03 -6.09 1.57
CA PRO A 45 33.21 -5.81 0.41
C PRO A 45 31.73 -6.19 0.66
N PRO A 46 30.76 -5.42 0.15
CA PRO A 46 30.91 -4.25 -0.72
C PRO A 46 31.06 -2.92 0.04
N TYR A 47 31.09 -2.94 1.36
CA TYR A 47 30.99 -1.75 2.20
C TYR A 47 32.23 -0.86 2.14
N ASN A 48 33.41 -1.43 1.88
CA ASN A 48 34.66 -0.69 1.69
C ASN A 48 34.86 -0.08 0.29
N SER A 49 33.89 -0.21 -0.62
CA SER A 49 34.01 0.29 -1.99
C SER A 49 33.82 1.82 -2.08
N ASN A 50 34.49 2.47 -3.04
CA ASN A 50 34.32 3.90 -3.33
C ASN A 50 32.86 4.27 -3.60
N LEU A 51 32.11 3.38 -4.26
CA LEU A 51 30.70 3.58 -4.58
C LEU A 51 29.85 3.63 -3.30
N MET A 52 30.14 2.79 -2.31
CA MET A 52 29.48 2.82 -1.00
C MET A 52 29.88 4.06 -0.19
N MET A 53 31.16 4.42 -0.18
CA MET A 53 31.65 5.62 0.52
C MET A 53 31.00 6.91 0.00
N ASN A 54 30.86 7.02 -1.33
CA ASN A 54 30.16 8.14 -1.95
C ASN A 54 28.68 8.17 -1.58
N PHE A 55 28.02 7.01 -1.55
CA PHE A 55 26.63 6.89 -1.12
C PHE A 55 26.43 7.36 0.33
N PHE A 56 27.28 6.92 1.27
CA PHE A 56 27.20 7.38 2.66
C PHE A 56 27.40 8.89 2.79
N ARG A 57 28.34 9.46 2.03
CA ARG A 57 28.57 10.91 2.02
C ARG A 57 27.37 11.69 1.47
N GLU A 58 26.83 11.27 0.33
CA GLU A 58 25.67 11.91 -0.32
C GLU A 58 24.44 11.88 0.59
N TRP A 59 24.20 10.75 1.25
CA TRP A 59 23.07 10.55 2.15
C TRP A 59 23.33 11.06 3.57
N ARG A 60 24.51 11.66 3.82
CA ARG A 60 24.94 12.22 5.11
C ARG A 60 24.90 11.21 6.26
N ILE A 61 25.26 9.97 5.96
CA ILE A 61 25.33 8.86 6.91
C ILE A 61 26.73 8.82 7.50
N LYS A 62 26.84 8.95 8.83
CA LYS A 62 28.08 8.64 9.55
C LYS A 62 28.19 7.12 9.62
N HIS A 63 29.26 6.56 9.07
CA HIS A 63 29.45 5.12 9.12
C HIS A 63 30.64 4.77 10.01
N HIS A 64 30.49 3.70 10.77
CA HIS A 64 31.51 3.15 11.65
C HIS A 64 31.87 1.75 11.15
N VAL A 65 33.12 1.57 10.76
CA VAL A 65 33.64 0.27 10.37
C VAL A 65 34.06 -0.48 11.62
N THR A 66 33.44 -1.64 11.89
CA THR A 66 33.90 -2.48 12.99
C THR A 66 35.25 -3.10 12.63
N PRO A 67 36.23 -3.07 13.54
CA PRO A 67 37.47 -3.80 13.35
C PRO A 67 37.19 -5.30 13.17
N PRO A 68 38.03 -6.03 12.42
CA PRO A 68 38.02 -7.49 12.45
C PRO A 68 38.10 -7.96 13.90
N HIS A 69 37.22 -8.89 14.29
CA HIS A 69 37.17 -9.47 15.63
C HIS A 69 36.79 -8.51 16.78
N PHE A 70 35.82 -7.59 16.59
CA PHE A 70 35.25 -6.81 17.69
C PHE A 70 34.03 -7.53 18.33
N PRO A 71 34.20 -8.40 19.35
CA PRO A 71 33.21 -9.42 19.69
C PRO A 71 31.98 -8.84 20.38
N ARG A 72 32.10 -7.66 20.99
CA ARG A 72 31.03 -7.04 21.77
C ARG A 72 30.01 -6.31 20.90
N ALA A 73 30.47 -5.54 19.89
CA ALA A 73 29.59 -4.86 18.94
C ALA A 73 28.98 -5.84 17.94
N ASN A 74 29.78 -6.80 17.44
CA ASN A 74 29.29 -7.83 16.54
C ASN A 74 28.41 -8.85 17.28
N GLY A 75 28.73 -9.22 18.53
CA GLY A 75 28.00 -10.26 19.25
C GLY A 75 26.51 -9.97 19.46
N GLN A 76 26.11 -8.69 19.56
CA GLN A 76 24.69 -8.34 19.67
C GLN A 76 23.96 -8.47 18.33
N ILE A 77 24.57 -8.01 17.23
CA ILE A 77 24.04 -8.21 15.88
C ILE A 77 24.01 -9.70 15.54
N GLU A 78 25.09 -10.43 15.80
CA GLU A 78 25.23 -11.86 15.56
C GLU A 78 24.15 -12.65 16.28
N ARG A 79 23.88 -12.36 17.56
CA ARG A 79 22.77 -12.99 18.30
C ARG A 79 21.42 -12.68 17.66
N ALA A 80 21.14 -11.42 17.32
CA ALA A 80 19.87 -11.05 16.71
C ALA A 80 19.69 -11.72 15.33
N VAL A 81 20.74 -11.71 14.50
CA VAL A 81 20.77 -12.40 13.21
C VAL A 81 20.59 -13.90 13.39
N GLN A 82 21.23 -14.51 14.38
CA GLN A 82 21.08 -15.93 14.68
C GLN A 82 19.65 -16.27 15.11
N THR A 83 19.04 -15.45 15.98
CA THR A 83 17.65 -15.63 16.37
C THR A 83 16.72 -15.57 15.16
N VAL A 84 16.87 -14.55 14.31
CA VAL A 84 16.03 -14.40 13.11
C VAL A 84 16.26 -15.56 12.14
N LYS A 85 17.52 -15.95 11.88
CA LYS A 85 17.83 -17.12 11.03
C LYS A 85 17.17 -18.38 11.57
N ASN A 86 17.32 -18.67 12.87
CA ASN A 86 16.74 -19.87 13.48
C ASN A 86 15.20 -19.87 13.36
N SER A 87 14.55 -18.73 13.59
CA SER A 87 13.10 -18.60 13.43
C SER A 87 12.65 -18.84 11.98
N LEU A 88 13.39 -18.29 11.00
CA LEU A 88 13.07 -18.46 9.58
C LEU A 88 13.35 -19.87 9.08
N THR A 89 14.43 -20.52 9.55
CA THR A 89 14.75 -21.91 9.19
C THR A 89 13.66 -22.86 9.68
N LYS A 90 13.27 -22.75 10.96
CA LYS A 90 12.18 -23.57 11.52
C LYS A 90 10.87 -23.34 10.78
N ALA A 91 10.57 -22.09 10.44
CA ALA A 91 9.39 -21.76 9.65
C ALA A 91 9.41 -22.40 8.26
N ALA A 92 10.56 -22.39 7.58
CA ALA A 92 10.71 -23.03 6.28
C ALA A 92 10.55 -24.55 6.38
N GLU A 93 11.11 -25.19 7.42
CA GLU A 93 10.94 -26.62 7.69
C GLU A 93 9.47 -27.01 7.95
N GLU A 94 8.72 -26.13 8.62
CA GLU A 94 7.30 -26.31 8.92
C GLU A 94 6.36 -25.83 7.79
N GLY A 95 6.90 -25.31 6.68
CA GLY A 95 6.11 -24.79 5.55
C GLY A 95 5.32 -23.51 5.85
N LYS A 96 5.75 -22.73 6.86
CA LYS A 96 5.12 -21.47 7.27
C LYS A 96 5.57 -20.30 6.40
N ASP A 97 4.69 -19.29 6.27
CA ASP A 97 5.01 -18.05 5.58
C ASP A 97 6.05 -17.23 6.38
N LEU A 98 7.21 -17.02 5.76
CA LEU A 98 8.33 -16.28 6.35
C LEU A 98 7.96 -14.84 6.75
N TYR A 99 7.03 -14.20 6.04
CA TYR A 99 6.59 -12.84 6.36
C TYR A 99 5.75 -12.79 7.62
N VAL A 100 4.97 -13.85 7.90
CA VAL A 100 4.21 -13.98 9.15
C VAL A 100 5.16 -14.11 10.33
N ILE A 101 6.20 -14.93 10.18
CA ILE A 101 7.22 -15.14 11.22
C ILE A 101 8.03 -13.87 11.48
N LEU A 102 8.35 -13.13 10.42
CA LEU A 102 9.00 -11.83 10.55
C LEU A 102 8.09 -10.82 11.28
N LEU A 103 6.79 -10.83 11.00
CA LEU A 103 5.81 -10.03 11.74
C LEU A 103 5.78 -10.43 13.22
N GLU A 104 5.70 -11.73 13.53
CA GLU A 104 5.71 -12.25 14.89
C GLU A 104 6.95 -11.80 15.65
N TYR A 105 8.14 -11.97 15.06
CA TYR A 105 9.40 -11.50 15.64
C TYR A 105 9.34 -10.00 15.99
N ARG A 106 8.85 -9.17 15.06
CA ARG A 106 8.76 -7.71 15.25
C ARG A 106 7.76 -7.32 16.34
N THR A 107 6.76 -8.14 16.61
CA THR A 107 5.69 -7.87 17.57
C THR A 107 5.82 -8.61 18.90
N GLN A 108 6.85 -9.44 19.05
CA GLN A 108 7.07 -10.19 20.28
C GLN A 108 7.79 -9.33 21.33
N PRO A 109 7.16 -9.02 22.48
CA PRO A 109 7.82 -8.30 23.56
C PRO A 109 8.81 -9.22 24.31
N ALA A 110 9.80 -8.61 24.96
CA ALA A 110 10.64 -9.31 25.93
C ALA A 110 10.14 -9.06 27.37
N LYS A 111 10.73 -9.74 28.36
CA LYS A 111 10.20 -9.86 29.74
C LYS A 111 9.79 -8.53 30.40
N ASP A 112 10.43 -7.42 30.06
CA ASP A 112 10.07 -6.07 30.54
C ASP A 112 10.29 -4.99 29.47
N ILE A 113 10.37 -5.40 28.19
CA ILE A 113 10.72 -4.50 27.09
C ILE A 113 9.62 -4.62 26.02
N PRO A 114 9.05 -3.50 25.55
CA PRO A 114 8.09 -3.52 24.45
C PRO A 114 8.66 -4.21 23.21
N SER A 115 7.79 -4.68 22.33
CA SER A 115 8.23 -5.33 21.10
C SER A 115 9.05 -4.39 20.21
N PRO A 116 9.92 -4.92 19.33
CA PRO A 116 10.68 -4.08 18.41
C PRO A 116 9.83 -3.10 17.60
N ALA A 117 8.65 -3.52 17.14
CA ALA A 117 7.74 -2.67 16.40
C ALA A 117 7.13 -1.56 17.27
N GLU A 118 6.82 -1.83 18.53
CA GLU A 118 6.32 -0.80 19.47
C GLU A 118 7.38 0.23 19.77
N LEU A 119 8.63 -0.19 20.01
CA LEU A 119 9.75 0.73 20.25
C LEU A 119 10.05 1.62 19.04
N LEU A 120 9.95 1.07 17.82
CA LEU A 120 10.26 1.83 16.60
C LEU A 120 9.10 2.71 16.12
N MET A 121 7.86 2.24 16.24
CA MET A 121 6.69 2.89 15.63
C MET A 121 5.77 3.57 16.66
N GLU A 122 6.08 3.46 17.95
CA GLU A 122 5.30 4.00 19.07
C GLU A 122 3.83 3.55 19.06
N ARG A 123 3.57 2.35 18.52
CA ARG A 123 2.22 1.77 18.45
C ARG A 123 2.29 0.25 18.33
N LYS A 124 1.22 -0.41 18.79
CA LYS A 124 1.04 -1.85 18.56
C LYS A 124 0.63 -2.14 17.11
N LEU A 125 1.23 -3.17 16.54
CA LEU A 125 0.81 -3.72 15.25
C LEU A 125 -0.28 -4.77 15.45
N ARG A 126 -1.22 -4.83 14.50
CA ARG A 126 -2.22 -5.89 14.48
C ARG A 126 -1.58 -7.18 13.95
N THR A 127 -1.72 -8.26 14.72
CA THR A 127 -1.23 -9.59 14.36
C THR A 127 -2.40 -10.56 14.16
N PHE A 128 -2.11 -11.84 13.92
CA PHE A 128 -3.12 -12.90 13.88
C PHE A 128 -3.67 -13.24 15.27
N LEU A 129 -2.99 -12.83 16.34
CA LEU A 129 -3.48 -13.02 17.70
C LEU A 129 -4.61 -12.02 17.99
N PRO A 130 -5.70 -12.46 18.65
CA PRO A 130 -6.76 -11.56 19.08
C PRO A 130 -6.19 -10.45 19.97
N SER A 131 -6.47 -9.20 19.62
CA SER A 131 -6.08 -8.02 20.39
C SER A 131 -7.27 -7.09 20.55
N HIS A 132 -7.35 -6.42 21.70
CA HIS A 132 -8.43 -5.49 21.96
C HIS A 132 -8.27 -4.25 21.04
N PRO A 133 -9.30 -3.78 20.31
CA PRO A 133 -9.16 -2.66 19.37
C PRO A 133 -8.60 -1.38 20.01
N GLY A 134 -8.87 -1.17 21.31
CA GLY A 134 -8.31 -0.05 22.06
C GLY A 134 -6.77 -0.07 22.18
N GLN A 135 -6.14 -1.24 22.15
CA GLN A 135 -4.68 -1.39 22.23
C GLN A 135 -3.97 -1.04 20.91
N LEU A 136 -4.70 -1.00 19.79
CA LEU A 136 -4.18 -0.65 18.46
C LEU A 136 -4.34 0.84 18.14
N LYS A 137 -4.90 1.63 19.07
CA LYS A 137 -5.05 3.07 18.88
C LYS A 137 -3.66 3.73 18.97
N PRO A 138 -3.30 4.57 17.99
CA PRO A 138 -2.08 5.37 18.08
C PRO A 138 -2.12 6.35 19.26
N THR A 139 -0.96 6.82 19.67
CA THR A 139 -0.79 7.83 20.74
C THR A 139 -1.26 9.22 20.32
N PHE A 140 -1.28 9.53 19.02
CA PHE A 140 -1.71 10.84 18.49
C PHE A 140 -3.22 10.88 18.19
N ASP A 141 -3.78 12.09 18.17
CA ASP A 141 -5.22 12.31 17.92
C ASP A 141 -5.62 12.03 16.46
N VAL A 142 -6.00 10.77 16.23
CA VAL A 142 -6.47 10.28 14.93
C VAL A 142 -7.82 10.89 14.54
N GLU A 143 -8.69 11.22 15.48
CA GLU A 143 -10.03 11.71 15.16
C GLU A 143 -9.98 13.13 14.57
N ARG A 144 -9.17 14.01 15.16
CA ARG A 144 -8.91 15.33 14.59
C ARG A 144 -8.31 15.25 13.19
N ALA A 145 -7.34 14.35 12.99
CA ALA A 145 -6.74 14.11 11.67
C ALA A 145 -7.77 13.60 10.65
N ARG A 146 -8.63 12.65 11.05
CA ARG A 146 -9.73 12.14 10.22
C ARG A 146 -10.71 13.23 9.83
N GLU A 147 -11.07 14.11 10.76
CA GLU A 147 -11.98 15.22 10.49
C GLU A 147 -11.37 16.21 9.49
N ALA A 148 -10.09 16.56 9.65
CA ALA A 148 -9.37 17.42 8.72
C ALA A 148 -9.29 16.80 7.31
N LEU A 149 -9.00 15.50 7.22
CA LEU A 149 -8.97 14.76 5.95
C LEU A 149 -10.35 14.73 5.28
N ARG A 150 -11.43 14.51 6.05
CA ARG A 150 -12.81 14.57 5.54
C ARG A 150 -13.14 15.95 4.98
N LYS A 151 -12.81 17.02 5.71
CA LYS A 151 -12.99 18.41 5.25
C LYS A 151 -12.25 18.65 3.94
N ARG A 152 -10.98 18.22 3.84
CA ARG A 152 -10.18 18.32 2.61
C ARG A 152 -10.84 17.56 1.44
N HIS A 153 -11.34 16.35 1.67
CA HIS A 153 -11.99 15.55 0.64
C HIS A 153 -13.28 16.19 0.13
N ILE A 154 -14.11 16.74 1.03
CA ILE A 154 -15.34 17.46 0.66
C ILE A 154 -15.01 18.68 -0.21
N ILE A 155 -14.00 19.46 0.19
CA ILE A 155 -13.55 20.63 -0.57
C ILE A 155 -13.05 20.21 -1.96
N GLN A 156 -12.21 19.18 -2.04
CA GLN A 156 -11.71 18.66 -3.31
C GLN A 156 -12.84 18.19 -4.24
N ASN A 157 -13.81 17.45 -3.71
CA ASN A 157 -15.00 17.02 -4.47
C ASN A 157 -15.84 18.21 -4.94
N LYS A 158 -16.00 19.25 -4.10
CA LYS A 158 -16.73 20.47 -4.49
C LYS A 158 -16.05 21.17 -5.66
N TYR A 159 -14.72 21.30 -5.64
CA TYR A 159 -13.97 21.88 -6.76
C TYR A 159 -14.03 21.01 -8.02
N ALA A 160 -13.83 19.69 -7.88
CA ALA A 160 -13.92 18.75 -9.00
C ALA A 160 -15.32 18.75 -9.65
N ASN A 161 -16.37 18.84 -8.83
CA ASN A 161 -17.76 18.85 -9.29
C ASN A 161 -18.31 20.25 -9.60
N LYS A 162 -17.50 21.31 -9.55
CA LYS A 162 -17.95 22.69 -9.81
C LYS A 162 -18.54 22.86 -11.22
N HIS A 163 -18.05 22.08 -12.18
CA HIS A 163 -18.53 22.03 -13.55
C HIS A 163 -19.32 20.75 -13.87
N ALA A 164 -19.61 19.91 -12.87
CA ALA A 164 -20.34 18.68 -13.08
C ALA A 164 -21.84 18.98 -13.19
N THR A 165 -22.42 18.73 -14.35
CA THR A 165 -23.87 18.73 -14.55
C THR A 165 -24.49 17.53 -13.86
N VAL A 166 -25.56 17.76 -13.08
CA VAL A 166 -26.36 16.69 -12.49
C VAL A 166 -27.02 15.90 -13.61
N LEU A 167 -26.63 14.64 -13.78
CA LEU A 167 -27.24 13.78 -14.78
C LEU A 167 -28.63 13.34 -14.28
N PRO A 168 -29.71 13.42 -15.09
CA PRO A 168 -31.09 13.12 -14.67
C PRO A 168 -31.32 11.63 -14.42
N VAL A 169 -31.82 11.25 -13.23
CA VAL A 169 -31.96 9.84 -12.81
C VAL A 169 -32.83 9.06 -13.79
N LEU A 170 -32.36 7.89 -14.25
CA LEU A 170 -33.15 7.01 -15.10
C LEU A 170 -34.01 6.08 -14.22
N HIS A 171 -35.29 5.96 -14.52
CA HIS A 171 -36.23 5.18 -13.73
C HIS A 171 -36.28 3.71 -14.17
N GLN A 172 -36.77 2.86 -13.26
CA GLN A 172 -37.06 1.46 -13.57
C GLN A 172 -38.07 1.37 -14.73
N ASN A 173 -37.89 0.36 -15.58
CA ASN A 173 -38.64 0.14 -16.83
C ASN A 173 -38.42 1.17 -17.93
N ALA A 174 -37.51 2.15 -17.77
CA ALA A 174 -37.13 3.05 -18.85
C ALA A 174 -36.41 2.27 -19.97
N LYS A 175 -36.85 2.49 -21.21
CA LYS A 175 -36.18 1.98 -22.41
C LYS A 175 -34.99 2.87 -22.73
N VAL A 176 -33.80 2.29 -22.76
CA VAL A 176 -32.54 3.00 -22.93
C VAL A 176 -31.65 2.34 -23.96
N TRP A 177 -30.71 3.11 -24.49
CA TRP A 177 -29.61 2.57 -25.27
C TRP A 177 -28.39 2.43 -24.37
N PHE A 178 -27.68 1.31 -24.46
CA PHE A 178 -26.47 1.09 -23.68
C PHE A 178 -25.36 0.47 -24.51
N LYS A 179 -24.12 0.70 -24.07
CA LYS A 179 -22.93 0.04 -24.61
C LYS A 179 -22.42 -1.05 -23.68
N HIS A 180 -22.10 -2.22 -24.23
CA HIS A 180 -21.46 -3.28 -23.45
C HIS A 180 -19.99 -2.92 -23.16
N LYS A 181 -19.22 -2.50 -24.16
CA LYS A 181 -17.90 -1.84 -24.06
C LYS A 181 -17.93 -0.50 -24.81
N MET A 182 -16.99 0.41 -24.53
CA MET A 182 -16.94 1.75 -25.14
C MET A 182 -16.95 1.75 -26.68
N LYS A 183 -16.29 0.75 -27.29
CA LYS A 183 -16.20 0.61 -28.75
C LYS A 183 -17.38 -0.16 -29.37
N ASP A 184 -18.25 -0.75 -28.57
CA ASP A 184 -19.38 -1.54 -29.08
C ASP A 184 -20.47 -0.63 -29.65
N PRO A 185 -21.30 -1.14 -30.59
CA PRO A 185 -22.50 -0.45 -31.02
C PRO A 185 -23.47 -0.27 -29.85
N TRP A 186 -24.31 0.77 -29.94
CA TRP A 186 -25.39 0.99 -28.99
C TRP A 186 -26.44 -0.12 -29.15
N LYS A 187 -26.82 -0.76 -28.06
CA LYS A 187 -27.88 -1.77 -28.00
C LYS A 187 -29.08 -1.23 -27.22
N GLN A 188 -30.28 -1.66 -27.60
CA GLN A 188 -31.48 -1.34 -26.84
C GLN A 188 -31.61 -2.26 -25.63
N GLY A 189 -32.09 -1.71 -24.53
CA GLY A 189 -32.39 -2.45 -23.32
C GLY A 189 -33.36 -1.69 -22.42
N THR A 190 -33.82 -2.37 -21.37
CA THR A 190 -34.72 -1.81 -20.38
C THR A 190 -34.05 -1.81 -19.02
N ILE A 191 -34.13 -0.70 -18.29
CA ILE A 191 -33.60 -0.63 -16.92
C ILE A 191 -34.46 -1.51 -16.01
N ILE A 192 -33.85 -2.54 -15.43
CA ILE A 192 -34.50 -3.40 -14.45
C ILE A 192 -34.50 -2.72 -13.08
N GLN A 193 -33.39 -2.10 -12.69
CA GLN A 193 -33.24 -1.44 -11.39
C GLN A 193 -32.03 -0.51 -11.36
N VAL A 194 -32.03 0.40 -10.39
CA VAL A 194 -30.85 1.20 -10.03
C VAL A 194 -29.87 0.28 -9.28
N GLY A 195 -28.61 0.28 -9.68
CA GLY A 195 -27.57 -0.52 -9.06
C GLY A 195 -27.12 0.05 -7.71
N PRO A 196 -26.39 -0.73 -6.89
CA PRO A 196 -26.01 -0.33 -5.52
C PRO A 196 -24.92 0.76 -5.45
N GLN A 197 -24.50 1.32 -6.58
CA GLN A 197 -23.47 2.36 -6.65
C GLN A 197 -24.00 3.58 -7.40
N PRO A 198 -23.51 4.80 -7.08
CA PRO A 198 -23.94 6.02 -7.75
C PRO A 198 -23.86 5.90 -9.28
N LEU A 199 -24.93 6.32 -9.96
CA LEU A 199 -25.04 6.31 -11.42
C LEU A 199 -24.91 4.91 -12.06
N SER A 200 -25.04 3.83 -11.28
CA SER A 200 -25.04 2.45 -11.78
C SER A 200 -26.49 1.98 -12.01
N TYR A 201 -26.72 1.27 -13.12
CA TYR A 201 -28.02 0.71 -13.49
C TYR A 201 -27.86 -0.73 -13.98
N ILE A 202 -28.86 -1.56 -13.72
CA ILE A 202 -28.94 -2.92 -14.25
C ILE A 202 -29.93 -2.90 -15.41
N ILE A 203 -29.47 -3.32 -16.58
CA ILE A 203 -30.19 -3.21 -17.86
C ILE A 203 -30.37 -4.62 -18.42
N LYS A 204 -31.59 -4.94 -18.86
CA LYS A 204 -31.88 -6.13 -19.66
C LYS A 204 -31.83 -5.74 -21.14
N GLY A 205 -30.89 -6.29 -21.89
CA GLY A 205 -30.86 -6.16 -23.35
C GLY A 205 -32.04 -6.90 -23.99
N GLU A 206 -32.41 -6.50 -25.21
CA GLU A 206 -33.41 -7.22 -26.00
C GLU A 206 -32.95 -8.64 -26.38
N ASP A 207 -31.63 -8.87 -26.40
CA ASP A 207 -30.98 -10.17 -26.52
C ASP A 207 -31.12 -11.04 -25.25
N GLY A 208 -31.83 -10.56 -24.22
CA GLY A 208 -32.07 -11.26 -22.96
C GLY A 208 -30.93 -11.13 -21.94
N GLY A 209 -29.77 -10.59 -22.33
CA GLY A 209 -28.61 -10.41 -21.45
C GLY A 209 -28.83 -9.34 -20.38
N VAL A 210 -28.36 -9.58 -19.16
CA VAL A 210 -28.43 -8.62 -18.06
C VAL A 210 -27.07 -7.99 -17.82
N PHE A 211 -27.01 -6.66 -17.89
CA PHE A 211 -25.77 -5.90 -17.81
C PHE A 211 -25.85 -4.78 -16.78
N ARG A 212 -24.82 -4.69 -15.94
CA ARG A 212 -24.64 -3.56 -15.02
C ARG A 212 -23.83 -2.46 -15.70
N ARG A 213 -24.39 -1.25 -15.89
CA ARG A 213 -23.72 -0.14 -16.57
C ARG A 213 -23.78 1.16 -15.79
N ASN A 214 -22.71 1.94 -15.89
CA ASN A 214 -22.72 3.32 -15.42
C ASN A 214 -23.49 4.18 -16.43
N LYS A 215 -24.17 5.22 -15.94
CA LYS A 215 -24.91 6.21 -16.72
C LYS A 215 -24.15 6.79 -17.90
N PHE A 216 -22.84 6.97 -17.81
CA PHE A 216 -22.02 7.42 -18.95
C PHE A 216 -22.12 6.50 -20.18
N HIS A 217 -22.45 5.22 -19.97
CA HIS A 217 -22.63 4.22 -21.02
C HIS A 217 -24.10 3.97 -21.38
N ILE A 218 -25.00 4.87 -20.94
CA ILE A 218 -26.45 4.76 -21.14
C ILE A 218 -26.94 6.07 -21.75
N ARG A 219 -27.79 6.00 -22.78
CA ARG A 219 -28.49 7.14 -23.35
C ARG A 219 -29.99 6.94 -23.25
N ASP A 220 -30.68 8.01 -22.87
CA ASP A 220 -32.14 8.05 -22.90
C ASP A 220 -32.63 8.12 -24.35
N LYS A 221 -33.75 7.47 -24.63
CA LYS A 221 -34.35 7.34 -25.96
C LYS A 221 -34.76 8.71 -26.53
N THR A 222 -35.06 9.67 -25.66
CA THR A 222 -35.47 11.04 -25.98
C THR A 222 -34.34 11.85 -26.63
N ILE A 223 -33.08 11.62 -26.24
CA ILE A 223 -31.91 12.38 -26.73
C ILE A 223 -31.44 11.89 -28.11
N LEU A 224 -31.64 10.61 -28.42
CA LEU A 224 -31.22 10.03 -29.71
C LEU A 224 -32.12 10.42 -30.88
N ARG A 225 -33.40 10.76 -30.66
CA ARG A 225 -34.30 11.23 -31.74
C ARG A 225 -33.85 12.58 -32.32
N MET A 226 -33.25 13.46 -31.52
CA MET A 226 -32.73 14.76 -31.98
C MET A 226 -31.49 14.62 -32.87
N ILE A 227 -30.58 13.69 -32.57
CA ILE A 227 -29.33 13.54 -33.33
C ILE A 227 -29.57 12.88 -34.69
N ILE A 228 -30.55 11.99 -34.78
CA ILE A 228 -30.88 11.31 -36.05
C ILE A 228 -31.62 12.26 -37.02
N HIS A 229 -32.42 13.21 -36.52
CA HIS A 229 -33.11 14.19 -37.39
C HIS A 229 -32.18 15.23 -38.00
N VAL A 230 -31.13 15.67 -37.28
CA VAL A 230 -30.15 16.64 -37.83
C VAL A 230 -29.23 15.98 -38.88
N GLY A 231 -29.10 14.66 -38.88
CA GLY A 231 -28.29 13.91 -39.86
C GLY A 231 -29.05 13.45 -41.11
N GLN A 232 -30.31 13.85 -41.29
CA GLN A 232 -31.09 13.56 -42.51
C GLN A 232 -31.43 14.81 -43.34
N GLU A 233 -30.93 16.00 -42.96
CA GLU A 233 -31.01 17.24 -43.75
C GLU A 233 -29.63 17.76 -44.20
N LEU A 234 -28.63 16.87 -44.35
CA LEU A 234 -27.37 17.16 -45.05
C LEU A 234 -27.06 16.07 -46.07
#